data_AF-A0A1M7TR31-F1
#
_entry.id   AF-A0A1M7TR31-F1
#
_cell.length_a   1.000
_cell.length_b   1.000
_cell.length_c   1.000
_cell.angle_alpha   90.00
_cell.angle_beta   90.00
_cell.angle_gamma   90.00
#
_symmetry.space_group_name_H-M   'P 1'
#
loop_
_entity.id
_entity.type
_entity.pdbx_description
1 polymer ?
#
loop_
_entity_poly.entity_id
_entity_poly.type
_entity_poly.pdbx_seq_one_letter_code
_entity_poly.pdbx_strand_id
1 'polypeptide(L)'
;MDTNVPKPLMQCGSRDRYAQFTRWLGHYIQSRRLAFHMRLYRISCFFLCHLGYLKFGFGLLRRIRPVFIFKKVLVVTRASEVREVLQRFDDFTLGDFIEPGMPWGTFLMTVDWRQQHAQERQLLQSVVDPTDIDKIRAIVDNRCRQQLSAANGRIDVVSQLIEPVVVDIANEYFGVPRLGGCAQKMAHAMRDLAGIIMVNPPVGSEPWSRSRESMANVTELLLKEISQKQKPSNPVAPPPNSPAGDLLTRLVQRLRDPGRPNWFDEDWIRRYLTGLLATGGATIVRAGAGAIDQILAHPDDLEKARSVALELDQAVSSGAQNVDALRCTLRHYVYEALRFRPMLPLLIRDTPRETVIAYGTKDARIVRPGTRVLAPPLAAMFDPEVFLDPERFDVSRPFERYLHFGFGPRHCFGQYIAETALLEIFRSLLVFPNLSRAAGTKGDLAFDGPVAAGLVVTF
;
A
#
# COMPACT_ATOMS: atom_id res chain seq x y z
N MET A 1 15.44 -58.19 64.84
CA MET A 1 16.70 -58.39 64.12
C MET A 1 16.70 -57.47 62.93
N ASP A 2 17.35 -56.32 63.12
CA ASP A 2 17.61 -55.31 62.12
C ASP A 2 18.43 -55.86 60.96
N THR A 3 18.07 -55.52 59.73
CA THR A 3 19.04 -55.20 58.68
C THR A 3 18.51 -54.04 57.86
N ASN A 4 18.97 -52.86 58.26
CA ASN A 4 18.77 -51.58 57.59
C ASN A 4 19.81 -51.51 56.45
N VAL A 5 19.39 -51.58 55.18
CA VAL A 5 20.26 -51.32 54.02
C VAL A 5 19.82 -49.99 53.40
N PRO A 6 20.68 -48.95 53.39
CA PRO A 6 20.34 -47.70 52.74
C PRO A 6 20.47 -47.86 51.22
N LYS A 7 19.37 -47.65 50.48
CA LYS A 7 19.43 -47.47 49.02
C LYS A 7 20.09 -46.12 48.71
N PRO A 8 21.04 -46.04 47.76
CA PRO A 8 21.64 -44.77 47.38
C PRO A 8 20.63 -43.93 46.60
N LEU A 9 20.51 -42.65 46.99
CA LEU A 9 19.86 -41.59 46.22
C LEU A 9 20.60 -41.42 44.87
N MET A 10 20.22 -42.19 43.85
CA MET A 10 20.70 -41.98 42.49
C MET A 10 19.87 -40.89 41.80
N GLN A 11 20.39 -39.66 41.92
CA GLN A 11 20.42 -38.60 40.91
C GLN A 11 19.21 -38.44 39.96
N CYS A 12 18.16 -37.76 40.42
CA CYS A 12 17.17 -37.11 39.55
C CYS A 12 17.62 -35.68 39.18
N GLY A 13 18.81 -35.51 38.59
CA GLY A 13 19.40 -34.17 38.37
C GLY A 13 20.08 -33.94 37.02
N SER A 14 20.35 -34.96 36.21
CA SER A 14 21.08 -34.80 34.94
C SER A 14 20.16 -34.64 33.71
N ARG A 15 19.07 -35.41 33.64
CA ARG A 15 18.10 -35.33 32.52
C ARG A 15 17.35 -33.99 32.48
N ASP A 16 17.03 -33.42 33.64
CA ASP A 16 16.34 -32.14 33.74
C ASP A 16 17.25 -30.97 33.33
N ARG A 17 18.54 -31.01 33.73
CA ARG A 17 19.53 -30.00 33.30
C ARG A 17 19.82 -30.04 31.80
N TYR A 18 19.86 -31.22 31.17
CA TYR A 18 20.03 -31.34 29.72
C TYR A 18 18.79 -30.84 28.95
N ALA A 19 17.58 -31.15 29.44
CA ALA A 19 16.34 -30.64 28.84
C ALA A 19 16.21 -29.11 28.99
N GLN A 20 16.59 -28.56 30.15
CA GLN A 20 16.66 -27.12 30.38
C GLN A 20 17.72 -26.45 29.50
N PHE A 21 18.91 -27.04 29.36
CA PHE A 21 19.97 -26.52 28.49
C PHE A 21 19.58 -26.55 27.02
N THR A 22 18.95 -27.63 26.53
CA THR A 22 18.50 -27.72 25.13
C THR A 22 17.36 -26.75 24.81
N ARG A 23 16.41 -26.55 25.73
CA ARG A 23 15.38 -25.49 25.62
C ARG A 23 16.01 -24.11 25.62
N TRP A 24 16.92 -23.85 26.57
CA TRP A 24 17.63 -22.57 26.65
C TRP A 24 18.44 -22.29 25.38
N LEU A 25 19.19 -23.28 24.88
CA LEU A 25 19.98 -23.15 23.65
C LEU A 25 19.07 -22.94 22.44
N GLY A 26 17.93 -23.64 22.37
CA GLY A 26 16.89 -23.42 21.34
C GLY A 26 16.35 -21.98 21.35
N HIS A 27 15.94 -21.48 22.53
CA HIS A 27 15.50 -20.08 22.69
C HIS A 27 16.62 -19.08 22.38
N TYR A 28 17.86 -19.37 22.75
CA TYR A 28 19.01 -18.53 22.45
C TYR A 28 19.28 -18.44 20.94
N ILE A 29 19.31 -19.57 20.23
CA ILE A 29 19.50 -19.61 18.78
C ILE A 29 18.35 -18.89 18.07
N GLN A 30 17.10 -19.13 18.49
CA GLN A 30 15.92 -18.49 17.91
C GLN A 30 15.93 -16.97 18.12
N SER A 31 16.29 -16.50 19.32
CA SER A 31 16.39 -15.06 19.61
C SER A 31 17.50 -14.37 18.82
N ARG A 32 18.66 -15.01 18.67
CA ARG A 32 19.77 -14.51 17.82
C ARG A 32 19.35 -14.46 16.34
N ARG A 33 18.68 -15.49 15.85
CA ARG A 33 18.14 -15.52 14.48
C ARG A 33 17.13 -14.41 14.27
N LEU A 34 16.18 -14.24 15.19
CA LEU A 34 15.19 -13.16 15.12
C LEU A 34 15.85 -11.78 15.13
N ALA A 35 16.82 -11.56 16.02
CA ALA A 35 17.55 -10.29 16.10
C ALA A 35 18.28 -9.96 14.78
N PHE A 36 18.88 -10.95 14.11
CA PHE A 36 19.50 -10.77 12.80
C PHE A 36 18.47 -10.38 11.73
N HIS A 37 17.35 -11.09 11.63
CA HIS A 37 16.29 -10.79 10.66
C HIS A 37 15.65 -9.42 10.93
N MET A 38 15.52 -9.03 12.20
CA MET A 38 15.03 -7.70 12.57
C MET A 38 15.99 -6.57 12.17
N ARG A 39 17.31 -6.80 12.19
CA ARG A 39 18.28 -5.84 11.65
C ARG A 39 18.09 -5.68 10.14
N LEU A 40 17.98 -6.78 9.41
CA LEU A 40 17.72 -6.74 7.95
C LEU A 40 16.41 -6.03 7.64
N TYR A 41 15.34 -6.34 8.38
CA TYR A 41 14.04 -5.67 8.26
C TYR A 41 14.15 -4.15 8.44
N ARG A 42 14.84 -3.69 9.49
CA ARG A 42 15.04 -2.25 9.75
C ARG A 42 15.86 -1.57 8.66
N ILE A 43 16.91 -2.23 8.16
CA ILE A 43 17.72 -1.73 7.04
C ILE A 43 16.87 -1.59 5.78
N SER A 44 16.07 -2.60 5.44
CA SER A 44 15.16 -2.55 4.30
C SER A 44 14.14 -1.42 4.41
N CYS A 45 13.51 -1.27 5.59
CA CYS A 45 12.59 -0.15 5.84
C CYS A 45 13.30 1.20 5.69
N PHE A 46 14.52 1.33 6.22
CA PHE A 46 15.30 2.56 6.10
C PHE A 46 15.51 2.97 4.64
N PHE A 47 15.98 2.06 3.78
CA PHE A 47 16.21 2.37 2.36
C PHE A 47 14.91 2.65 1.60
N LEU A 48 13.82 1.94 1.92
CA LEU A 48 12.51 2.19 1.33
C LEU A 48 11.89 3.52 1.78
N CYS A 49 12.33 4.10 2.89
CA CYS A 49 11.85 5.40 3.39
C CYS A 49 12.80 6.57 3.06
N HIS A 50 14.10 6.29 2.86
CA HIS A 50 15.14 7.27 2.54
C HIS A 50 15.64 7.06 1.11
N LEU A 51 14.82 7.51 0.16
CA LEU A 51 14.96 7.15 -1.25
C LEU A 51 16.21 7.71 -1.94
N GLY A 52 16.90 8.69 -1.35
CA GLY A 52 18.11 9.30 -1.95
C GLY A 52 19.19 8.27 -2.29
N TYR A 53 19.46 7.33 -1.38
CA TYR A 53 20.42 6.25 -1.62
C TYR A 53 19.98 5.30 -2.74
N LEU A 54 18.68 5.00 -2.82
CA LEU A 54 18.13 4.17 -3.89
C LEU A 54 18.20 4.89 -5.24
N LYS A 55 17.83 6.18 -5.31
CA LYS A 55 17.95 7.00 -6.53
C LYS A 55 19.38 7.04 -7.02
N PHE A 56 20.34 7.32 -6.13
CA PHE A 56 21.76 7.34 -6.46
C PHE A 56 22.23 5.97 -6.98
N GLY A 57 21.93 4.89 -6.26
CA GLY A 57 22.32 3.54 -6.64
C GLY A 57 21.71 3.10 -7.98
N PHE A 58 20.43 3.38 -8.21
CA PHE A 58 19.77 3.07 -9.46
C PHE A 58 20.29 3.93 -10.62
N GLY A 59 20.58 5.22 -10.41
CA GLY A 59 21.17 6.08 -11.42
C GLY A 59 22.55 5.59 -11.87
N LEU A 60 23.41 5.21 -10.92
CA LEU A 60 24.73 4.62 -11.21
C LEU A 60 24.58 3.29 -11.97
N LEU A 61 23.69 2.42 -11.50
CA LEU A 61 23.45 1.12 -12.12
C LEU A 61 22.90 1.27 -13.53
N ARG A 62 22.00 2.23 -13.78
CA ARG A 62 21.46 2.52 -15.12
C ARG A 62 22.55 2.91 -16.11
N ARG A 63 23.53 3.71 -15.66
CA ARG A 63 24.64 4.17 -16.50
C ARG A 63 25.65 3.08 -16.83
N ILE A 64 25.93 2.19 -15.88
CA ILE A 64 26.98 1.16 -16.04
C ILE A 64 26.41 -0.14 -16.60
N ARG A 65 25.31 -0.62 -16.02
CA ARG A 65 24.72 -1.93 -16.32
C ARG A 65 23.22 -1.93 -15.97
N PRO A 66 22.34 -1.43 -16.87
CA PRO A 66 20.94 -1.20 -16.56
C PRO A 66 20.14 -2.48 -16.27
N VAL A 67 20.60 -3.61 -16.79
CA VAL A 67 20.12 -4.97 -16.49
C VAL A 67 21.22 -5.74 -15.76
N PHE A 68 21.10 -5.82 -14.44
CA PHE A 68 22.11 -6.39 -13.56
C PHE A 68 21.61 -7.67 -12.88
N ILE A 69 22.33 -8.78 -13.09
CA ILE A 69 22.06 -10.05 -12.42
C ILE A 69 23.22 -10.36 -11.49
N PHE A 70 22.91 -10.57 -10.22
CA PHE A 70 23.85 -11.10 -9.23
C PHE A 70 23.19 -12.23 -8.45
N LYS A 71 23.76 -13.44 -8.56
CA LYS A 71 23.16 -14.67 -8.03
C LYS A 71 21.71 -14.81 -8.53
N LYS A 72 20.74 -14.96 -7.63
CA LYS A 72 19.30 -15.08 -7.93
C LYS A 72 18.56 -13.74 -7.83
N VAL A 73 19.24 -12.61 -8.04
CA VAL A 73 18.62 -11.28 -8.04
C VAL A 73 18.92 -10.59 -9.36
N LEU A 74 17.87 -10.18 -10.06
CA LEU A 74 17.88 -9.31 -11.22
C LEU A 74 17.41 -7.92 -10.79
N VAL A 75 18.12 -6.87 -11.19
CA VAL A 75 17.71 -5.48 -11.05
C VAL A 75 17.65 -4.85 -12.42
N VAL A 76 16.51 -4.22 -12.74
CA VAL A 76 16.33 -3.41 -13.94
C VAL A 76 16.13 -1.95 -13.54
N THR A 77 16.70 -1.01 -14.29
CA THR A 77 16.72 0.42 -13.89
C THR A 77 16.27 1.40 -14.95
N ARG A 78 16.16 0.95 -16.20
CA ARG A 78 15.55 1.70 -17.29
C ARG A 78 14.03 1.53 -17.29
N ALA A 79 13.32 2.56 -17.74
CA ALA A 79 11.86 2.57 -17.81
C ALA A 79 11.31 1.48 -18.74
N SER A 80 11.98 1.20 -19.85
CA SER A 80 11.62 0.14 -20.80
C SER A 80 11.59 -1.24 -20.14
N GLU A 81 12.65 -1.63 -19.45
CA GLU A 81 12.75 -2.95 -18.81
C GLU A 81 11.87 -3.06 -17.57
N VAL A 82 11.67 -1.98 -16.81
CA VAL A 82 10.69 -1.98 -15.72
C VAL A 82 9.28 -2.24 -16.28
N ARG A 83 8.89 -1.57 -17.38
CA ARG A 83 7.60 -1.82 -18.05
C ARG A 83 7.52 -3.23 -18.63
N GLU A 84 8.59 -3.72 -19.25
CA GLU A 84 8.68 -5.09 -19.78
C GLU A 84 8.39 -6.12 -18.68
N VAL A 85 9.05 -6.02 -17.52
CA VAL A 85 8.81 -6.92 -16.37
C VAL A 85 7.37 -6.84 -15.90
N LEU A 86 6.82 -5.65 -15.74
CA LEU A 86 5.47 -5.46 -15.21
C LEU A 86 4.38 -5.93 -16.18
N GLN A 87 4.63 -5.87 -17.49
CA GLN A 87 3.69 -6.29 -18.53
C GLN A 87 3.68 -7.81 -18.73
N ARG A 88 4.82 -8.48 -18.54
CA ARG A 88 4.99 -9.92 -18.82
C ARG A 88 4.50 -10.80 -17.67
N PHE A 89 3.19 -10.80 -17.49
CA PHE A 89 2.46 -11.44 -16.40
C PHE A 89 2.81 -12.93 -16.17
N ASP A 90 3.02 -13.71 -17.25
CA ASP A 90 3.27 -15.15 -17.16
C ASP A 90 4.76 -15.51 -17.05
N ASP A 91 5.65 -14.52 -17.19
CA ASP A 91 7.09 -14.68 -16.98
C ASP A 91 7.51 -14.22 -15.58
N PHE A 92 6.75 -13.30 -14.99
CA PHE A 92 7.08 -12.65 -13.73
C PHE A 92 5.87 -12.65 -12.78
N THR A 93 5.93 -13.54 -11.79
CA THR A 93 4.87 -13.82 -10.81
C THR A 93 5.09 -13.07 -9.49
N LEU A 94 4.10 -13.09 -8.60
CA LEU A 94 4.14 -12.37 -7.32
C LEU A 94 3.70 -13.20 -6.11
N GLY A 95 2.75 -14.12 -6.30
CA GLY A 95 2.09 -14.90 -5.25
C GLY A 95 3.06 -15.66 -4.37
N ASP A 96 3.97 -16.45 -4.95
CA ASP A 96 4.93 -17.26 -4.20
C ASP A 96 5.78 -16.46 -3.20
N PHE A 97 6.01 -15.17 -3.47
CA PHE A 97 6.78 -14.29 -2.59
C PHE A 97 5.96 -13.70 -1.44
N ILE A 98 4.75 -13.20 -1.75
CA ILE A 98 3.96 -12.41 -0.77
C ILE A 98 2.93 -13.29 -0.06
N GLU A 99 2.34 -14.29 -0.72
CA GLU A 99 1.28 -15.15 -0.19
C GLU A 99 1.66 -15.83 1.13
N PRO A 100 2.89 -16.37 1.33
CA PRO A 100 3.26 -16.96 2.62
C PRO A 100 3.19 -15.96 3.80
N GLY A 101 3.33 -14.66 3.51
CA GLY A 101 3.18 -13.59 4.47
C GLY A 101 1.74 -13.14 4.69
N MET A 102 0.81 -13.49 3.80
CA MET A 102 -0.59 -13.02 3.77
C MET A 102 -1.55 -14.07 4.33
N PRO A 103 -1.72 -14.15 5.65
CA PRO A 103 -2.55 -15.18 6.27
C PRO A 103 -4.05 -15.05 6.00
N TRP A 104 -4.49 -13.95 5.36
CA TRP A 104 -5.85 -13.87 4.86
C TRP A 104 -6.05 -14.71 3.61
N GLY A 105 -5.00 -15.07 2.88
CA GLY A 105 -5.05 -15.80 1.62
C GLY A 105 -4.93 -14.88 0.40
N THR A 106 -4.89 -15.52 -0.77
CA THR A 106 -4.71 -14.86 -2.07
C THR A 106 -5.81 -13.84 -2.35
N PHE A 107 -5.44 -12.71 -2.93
CA PHE A 107 -6.38 -11.71 -3.46
C PHE A 107 -5.79 -11.12 -4.73
N LEU A 108 -6.54 -10.26 -5.43
CA LEU A 108 -6.27 -9.78 -6.80
C LEU A 108 -4.79 -9.70 -7.20
N MET A 109 -3.97 -9.04 -6.38
CA MET A 109 -2.56 -8.80 -6.68
C MET A 109 -1.71 -10.08 -6.79
N THR A 110 -2.02 -11.11 -6.02
CA THR A 110 -1.26 -12.38 -5.95
C THR A 110 -1.87 -13.53 -6.72
N VAL A 111 -2.96 -13.30 -7.45
CA VAL A 111 -3.46 -14.28 -8.41
C VAL A 111 -2.51 -14.31 -9.61
N ASP A 112 -1.65 -15.33 -9.69
CA ASP A 112 -0.64 -15.46 -10.75
C ASP A 112 -1.10 -16.22 -12.00
N TRP A 113 -2.29 -16.81 -11.98
CA TRP A 113 -2.90 -17.38 -13.18
C TRP A 113 -3.67 -16.29 -13.94
N ARG A 114 -3.20 -15.94 -15.14
CA ARG A 114 -3.69 -14.79 -15.93
C ARG A 114 -5.21 -14.80 -16.14
N GLN A 115 -5.78 -15.96 -16.47
CA GLN A 115 -7.20 -16.09 -16.75
C GLN A 115 -8.04 -15.85 -15.48
N GLN A 116 -7.67 -16.47 -14.36
CA GLN A 116 -8.34 -16.22 -13.08
C GLN A 116 -8.19 -14.78 -12.63
N HIS A 117 -6.98 -14.22 -12.72
CA HIS A 117 -6.75 -12.81 -12.39
C HIS A 117 -7.69 -11.89 -13.20
N ALA A 118 -7.82 -12.14 -14.51
CA ALA A 118 -8.73 -11.37 -15.36
C ALA A 118 -10.21 -11.53 -14.94
N GLN A 119 -10.65 -12.75 -14.64
CA GLN A 119 -12.02 -13.04 -14.20
C GLN A 119 -12.34 -12.39 -12.84
N GLU A 120 -11.46 -12.55 -11.86
CA GLU A 120 -11.63 -11.96 -10.53
C GLU A 120 -11.57 -10.42 -10.59
N ARG A 121 -10.69 -9.85 -11.42
CA ARG A 121 -10.64 -8.40 -11.69
C ARG A 121 -11.95 -7.91 -12.30
N GLN A 122 -12.46 -8.60 -13.33
CA GLN A 122 -13.69 -8.24 -14.01
C GLN A 122 -14.88 -8.27 -13.05
N LEU A 123 -14.98 -9.30 -12.20
CA LEU A 123 -16.00 -9.39 -11.16
C LEU A 123 -15.92 -8.19 -10.21
N LEU A 124 -14.73 -7.87 -9.70
CA LEU A 124 -14.53 -6.74 -8.79
C LEU A 124 -14.84 -5.40 -9.46
N GLN A 125 -14.52 -5.23 -10.75
CA GLN A 125 -14.88 -4.04 -11.53
C GLN A 125 -16.39 -3.94 -11.77
N SER A 126 -17.10 -5.06 -11.90
CA SER A 126 -18.55 -5.10 -12.15
C SER A 126 -19.41 -4.59 -11.00
N VAL A 127 -18.81 -4.37 -9.83
CA VAL A 127 -19.46 -3.81 -8.64
C VAL A 127 -19.01 -2.38 -8.34
N VAL A 128 -18.22 -1.75 -9.22
CA VAL A 128 -17.85 -0.33 -9.12
C VAL A 128 -18.80 0.47 -10.01
N ASP A 129 -19.32 1.57 -9.48
CA ASP A 129 -20.20 2.49 -10.21
C ASP A 129 -19.42 3.74 -10.62
N PRO A 130 -19.61 4.30 -11.84
CA PRO A 130 -18.95 5.54 -12.24
C PRO A 130 -19.17 6.72 -11.29
N THR A 131 -20.32 6.78 -10.61
CA THR A 131 -20.68 7.82 -9.63
C THR A 131 -20.00 7.62 -8.26
N ASP A 132 -19.33 6.48 -8.04
CA ASP A 132 -18.58 6.21 -6.81
C ASP A 132 -17.51 7.29 -6.54
N ILE A 133 -16.99 7.92 -7.58
CA ILE A 133 -15.99 8.98 -7.48
C ILE A 133 -16.51 10.17 -6.68
N ASP A 134 -17.79 10.54 -6.85
CA ASP A 134 -18.40 11.67 -6.14
C ASP A 134 -18.63 11.34 -4.68
N LYS A 135 -18.97 10.09 -4.37
CA LYS A 135 -19.03 9.59 -3.00
C LYS A 135 -17.67 9.66 -2.32
N ILE A 136 -16.59 9.26 -3.01
CA ILE A 136 -15.22 9.34 -2.48
C ILE A 136 -14.83 10.81 -2.25
N ARG A 137 -15.13 11.72 -3.20
CA ARG A 137 -14.90 13.17 -3.04
C ARG A 137 -15.60 13.71 -1.81
N ALA A 138 -16.88 13.37 -1.63
CA ALA A 138 -17.67 13.83 -0.49
C ALA A 138 -17.11 13.32 0.85
N ILE A 139 -16.72 12.05 0.94
CA ILE A 139 -16.08 11.47 2.14
C ILE A 139 -14.82 12.27 2.49
N VAL A 140 -13.95 12.49 1.51
CA VAL A 140 -12.67 13.16 1.71
C VAL A 140 -12.86 14.64 2.09
N ASP A 141 -13.71 15.36 1.37
CA ASP A 141 -13.97 16.79 1.63
C ASP A 141 -14.57 17.00 3.03
N ASN A 142 -15.56 16.19 3.41
CA ASN A 142 -16.17 16.25 4.74
C ASN A 142 -15.14 16.02 5.85
N ARG A 143 -14.31 14.99 5.73
CA ARG A 143 -13.27 14.68 6.71
C ARG A 143 -12.21 15.78 6.77
N CYS A 144 -11.73 16.27 5.62
CA CYS A 144 -10.71 17.30 5.57
C CYS A 144 -11.22 18.60 6.19
N ARG A 145 -12.44 19.03 5.84
CA ARG A 145 -13.08 20.22 6.43
C ARG A 145 -13.21 20.10 7.94
N GLN A 146 -13.64 18.95 8.45
CA GLN A 146 -13.77 18.71 9.89
C GLN A 146 -12.43 18.82 10.63
N GLN A 147 -11.36 18.21 10.10
CA GLN A 147 -10.07 18.18 10.79
C GLN A 147 -9.32 19.51 10.66
N LEU A 148 -9.33 20.13 9.49
CA LEU A 148 -8.59 21.37 9.24
C LEU A 148 -9.22 22.58 9.94
N SER A 149 -10.56 22.63 10.07
CA SER A 149 -11.23 23.66 10.88
C SER A 149 -10.92 23.53 12.38
N ALA A 150 -10.61 22.34 12.87
CA ALA A 150 -10.23 22.08 14.26
C ALA A 150 -8.71 22.21 14.52
N ALA A 151 -7.89 22.37 13.48
CA ALA A 151 -6.43 22.28 13.57
C ALA A 151 -5.75 23.50 14.22
N ASN A 152 -6.44 24.62 14.44
CA ASN A 152 -5.87 25.85 15.03
C ASN A 152 -4.50 26.25 14.42
N GLY A 153 -4.35 26.11 13.09
CA GLY A 153 -3.13 26.43 12.34
C GLY A 153 -1.97 25.43 12.47
N ARG A 154 -2.20 24.23 13.04
CA ARG A 154 -1.19 23.18 13.18
C ARG A 154 -1.82 21.78 13.15
N ILE A 155 -1.36 20.92 12.25
CA ILE A 155 -1.89 19.55 12.14
C ILE A 155 -0.79 18.54 11.82
N ASP A 156 -0.87 17.35 12.40
CA ASP A 156 -0.16 16.18 11.88
C ASP A 156 -0.96 15.58 10.73
N VAL A 157 -0.53 15.82 9.49
CA VAL A 157 -1.31 15.43 8.30
C VAL A 157 -1.45 13.91 8.19
N VAL A 158 -0.57 13.12 8.80
CA VAL A 158 -0.67 11.66 8.75
C VAL A 158 -1.80 11.20 9.68
N SER A 159 -1.62 11.39 10.98
CA SER A 159 -2.49 10.80 12.01
C SER A 159 -3.82 11.54 12.19
N GLN A 160 -3.86 12.84 11.91
CA GLN A 160 -5.04 13.68 12.15
C GLN A 160 -5.84 13.97 10.88
N LEU A 161 -5.27 13.77 9.69
CA LEU A 161 -5.95 14.06 8.41
C LEU A 161 -6.08 12.81 7.53
N ILE A 162 -4.98 12.28 7.01
CA ILE A 162 -5.02 11.25 5.94
C ILE A 162 -5.48 9.89 6.48
N GLU A 163 -5.03 9.47 7.66
CA GLU A 163 -5.48 8.22 8.28
C GLU A 163 -6.99 8.20 8.54
N PRO A 164 -7.60 9.23 9.16
CA PRO A 164 -9.05 9.36 9.24
C PRO A 164 -9.77 9.30 7.88
N VAL A 165 -9.22 9.93 6.84
CA VAL A 165 -9.81 9.89 5.49
C VAL A 165 -9.87 8.46 4.97
N VAL A 166 -8.77 7.69 5.03
CA VAL A 166 -8.78 6.31 4.51
C VAL A 166 -9.65 5.37 5.33
N VAL A 167 -9.80 5.63 6.63
CA VAL A 167 -10.73 4.90 7.51
C VAL A 167 -12.19 5.20 7.15
N ASP A 168 -12.51 6.44 6.80
CA ASP A 168 -13.87 6.78 6.34
C ASP A 168 -14.17 6.21 4.96
N ILE A 169 -13.19 6.16 4.05
CA ILE A 169 -13.33 5.44 2.78
C ILE A 169 -13.56 3.94 3.05
N ALA A 170 -12.84 3.32 3.99
CA ALA A 170 -13.09 1.93 4.41
C ALA A 170 -14.53 1.73 4.91
N ASN A 171 -15.02 2.64 5.75
CA ASN A 171 -16.34 2.55 6.35
C ASN A 171 -17.46 2.83 5.33
N GLU A 172 -17.42 3.98 4.68
CA GLU A 172 -18.54 4.52 3.91
C GLU A 172 -18.54 4.04 2.45
N TYR A 173 -17.36 3.83 1.85
CA TYR A 173 -17.24 3.34 0.48
C TYR A 173 -17.13 1.82 0.41
N PHE A 174 -16.17 1.22 1.12
CA PHE A 174 -15.98 -0.23 1.10
C PHE A 174 -17.04 -0.98 1.91
N GLY A 175 -17.65 -0.33 2.92
CA GLY A 175 -18.65 -0.95 3.78
C GLY A 175 -18.05 -1.75 4.93
N VAL A 176 -16.81 -1.42 5.32
CA VAL A 176 -16.09 -2.08 6.42
C VAL A 176 -16.06 -1.14 7.63
N PRO A 177 -16.86 -1.41 8.67
CA PRO A 177 -16.97 -0.53 9.83
C PRO A 177 -15.65 -0.35 10.57
N ARG A 178 -15.59 0.69 11.40
CA ARG A 178 -14.43 0.93 12.27
C ARG A 178 -14.24 -0.20 13.27
N LEU A 179 -13.01 -0.64 13.45
CA LEU A 179 -12.69 -1.73 14.35
C LEU A 179 -13.00 -1.33 15.80
N GLY A 180 -13.94 -2.04 16.44
CA GLY A 180 -14.45 -1.67 17.77
C GLY A 180 -15.03 -0.26 17.84
N GLY A 181 -15.57 0.27 16.73
CA GLY A 181 -16.10 1.64 16.65
C GLY A 181 -15.05 2.74 16.65
N CYS A 182 -13.75 2.41 16.64
CA CYS A 182 -12.66 3.37 16.80
C CYS A 182 -11.88 3.54 15.49
N ALA A 183 -11.81 4.78 14.99
CA ALA A 183 -11.07 5.08 13.77
C ALA A 183 -9.57 4.79 13.91
N GLN A 184 -8.99 5.13 15.07
CA GLN A 184 -7.57 4.88 15.36
C GLN A 184 -7.24 3.39 15.34
N LYS A 185 -8.10 2.53 15.90
CA LYS A 185 -7.91 1.07 15.87
C LYS A 185 -7.95 0.54 14.44
N MET A 186 -8.85 1.04 13.60
CA MET A 186 -8.89 0.68 12.18
C MET A 186 -7.63 1.15 11.44
N ALA A 187 -7.20 2.39 11.64
CA ALA A 187 -5.97 2.91 11.04
C ALA A 187 -4.74 2.07 11.42
N HIS A 188 -4.64 1.67 12.68
CA HIS A 188 -3.57 0.78 13.18
C HIS A 188 -3.62 -0.59 12.49
N ALA A 189 -4.80 -1.19 12.39
CA ALA A 189 -4.98 -2.46 11.70
C ALA A 189 -4.56 -2.35 10.22
N MET A 190 -5.02 -1.31 9.50
CA MET A 190 -4.64 -1.08 8.10
C MET A 190 -3.11 -0.92 7.93
N ARG A 191 -2.43 -0.24 8.86
CA ARG A 191 -0.96 -0.12 8.86
C ARG A 191 -0.28 -1.47 9.08
N ASP A 192 -0.71 -2.24 10.07
CA ASP A 192 -0.12 -3.55 10.36
C ASP A 192 -0.31 -4.52 9.19
N LEU A 193 -1.48 -4.50 8.54
CA LEU A 193 -1.76 -5.29 7.34
C LEU A 193 -0.88 -4.88 6.15
N ALA A 194 -0.71 -3.58 5.93
CA ALA A 194 0.16 -3.07 4.87
C ALA A 194 1.63 -3.47 5.10
N GLY A 195 2.09 -3.49 6.36
CA GLY A 195 3.45 -3.88 6.72
C GLY A 195 3.82 -5.29 6.25
N ILE A 196 2.86 -6.23 6.26
CA ILE A 196 3.02 -7.57 5.69
C ILE A 196 3.37 -7.51 4.20
N ILE A 197 2.60 -6.74 3.43
CA ILE A 197 2.72 -6.68 1.97
C ILE A 197 3.97 -5.93 1.55
N MET A 198 4.30 -4.83 2.24
CA MET A 198 5.39 -3.94 1.82
C MET A 198 6.78 -4.51 2.12
N VAL A 199 6.97 -5.15 3.28
CA VAL A 199 8.31 -5.58 3.76
C VAL A 199 8.33 -6.91 4.49
N ASN A 200 7.18 -7.55 4.71
CA ASN A 200 7.00 -8.86 5.36
C ASN A 200 7.82 -9.02 6.67
N PRO A 201 7.29 -8.60 7.84
CA PRO A 201 8.04 -8.61 9.08
C PRO A 201 8.46 -10.03 9.49
N PRO A 202 9.64 -10.22 10.12
CA PRO A 202 10.12 -11.54 10.52
C PRO A 202 9.15 -12.26 11.46
N VAL A 203 8.91 -13.56 11.22
CA VAL A 203 8.05 -14.40 12.05
C VAL A 203 8.51 -14.37 13.51
N GLY A 204 7.58 -14.15 14.44
CA GLY A 204 7.84 -14.03 15.87
C GLY A 204 8.35 -12.66 16.33
N SER A 205 8.49 -11.69 15.43
CA SER A 205 8.73 -10.28 15.81
C SER A 205 7.44 -9.60 16.28
N GLU A 206 7.57 -8.50 17.03
CA GLU A 206 6.43 -7.71 17.47
C GLU A 206 5.57 -7.20 16.28
N PRO A 207 6.13 -6.59 15.21
CA PRO A 207 5.31 -6.18 14.07
C PRO A 207 4.57 -7.36 13.43
N TRP A 208 5.19 -8.53 13.35
CA TRP A 208 4.54 -9.73 12.84
C TRP A 208 3.35 -10.15 13.71
N SER A 209 3.51 -10.17 15.03
CA SER A 209 2.44 -10.51 15.97
C SER A 209 1.28 -9.52 15.90
N ARG A 210 1.56 -8.21 15.84
CA ARG A 210 0.52 -7.17 15.68
C ARG A 210 -0.28 -7.35 14.39
N SER A 211 0.39 -7.64 13.27
CA SER A 211 -0.31 -7.91 12.01
C SER A 211 -1.19 -9.16 12.06
N ARG A 212 -0.81 -10.20 12.82
CA ARG A 212 -1.66 -11.39 13.04
C ARG A 212 -2.89 -11.09 13.88
N GLU A 213 -2.75 -10.26 14.91
CA GLU A 213 -3.88 -9.81 15.75
C GLU A 213 -4.84 -8.92 14.95
N SER A 214 -4.31 -7.90 14.27
CA SER A 214 -5.07 -7.02 13.38
C SER A 214 -5.80 -7.80 12.29
N MET A 215 -5.17 -8.84 11.72
CA MET A 215 -5.82 -9.76 10.78
C MET A 215 -7.03 -10.48 11.38
N ALA A 216 -6.86 -11.09 12.56
CA ALA A 216 -7.93 -11.85 13.20
C ALA A 216 -9.14 -10.95 13.47
N ASN A 217 -8.88 -9.75 14.00
CA ASN A 217 -9.90 -8.75 14.30
C ASN A 217 -10.65 -8.26 13.05
N VAL A 218 -9.93 -7.97 11.95
CA VAL A 218 -10.54 -7.56 10.66
C VAL A 218 -11.32 -8.71 10.03
N THR A 219 -10.81 -9.95 10.12
CA THR A 219 -11.50 -11.14 9.63
C THR A 219 -12.82 -11.37 10.35
N GLU A 220 -12.83 -11.33 11.69
CA GLU A 220 -14.04 -11.48 12.49
C GLU A 220 -15.07 -10.39 12.15
N LEU A 221 -14.62 -9.14 12.03
CA LEU A 221 -15.47 -8.02 11.63
C LEU A 221 -16.10 -8.27 10.24
N LEU A 222 -15.31 -8.61 9.23
CA LEU A 222 -15.80 -8.82 7.87
C LEU A 222 -16.81 -9.97 7.78
N LEU A 223 -16.53 -11.10 8.45
CA LEU A 223 -17.45 -12.24 8.47
C LEU A 223 -18.79 -11.87 9.12
N LYS A 224 -18.76 -11.08 10.19
CA LYS A 224 -19.96 -10.55 10.85
C LYS A 224 -20.75 -9.64 9.91
N GLU A 225 -20.09 -8.71 9.22
CA GLU A 225 -20.74 -7.77 8.29
C GLU A 225 -21.32 -8.48 7.05
N ILE A 226 -20.59 -9.43 6.49
CA ILE A 226 -21.09 -10.29 5.38
C ILE A 226 -22.35 -11.02 5.84
N SER A 227 -22.31 -11.68 7.00
CA SER A 227 -23.45 -12.40 7.57
C SER A 227 -24.65 -11.49 7.82
N GLN A 228 -24.42 -10.25 8.29
CA GLN A 228 -25.50 -9.29 8.52
C GLN A 228 -26.15 -8.82 7.22
N LYS A 229 -25.35 -8.46 6.21
CA LYS A 229 -25.84 -7.98 4.91
C LYS A 229 -26.52 -9.08 4.08
N GLN A 230 -26.30 -10.34 4.40
CA GLN A 230 -27.01 -11.46 3.78
C GLN A 230 -28.43 -11.70 4.31
N LYS A 231 -28.77 -11.29 5.54
CA LYS A 231 -30.09 -11.58 6.14
C LYS A 231 -31.22 -10.93 5.32
N PRO A 232 -32.36 -11.62 5.09
CA PRO A 232 -33.47 -11.14 4.26
C PRO A 232 -34.34 -10.06 4.93
N SER A 233 -33.73 -9.09 5.62
CA SER A 233 -34.44 -8.01 6.31
C SER A 233 -33.65 -6.70 6.31
N ASN A 234 -33.80 -5.94 5.23
CA ASN A 234 -33.99 -4.49 5.31
C ASN A 234 -34.79 -4.04 4.07
N PRO A 235 -36.01 -3.47 4.21
CA PRO A 235 -36.87 -3.10 3.09
C PRO A 235 -36.43 -1.75 2.52
N VAL A 236 -35.30 -1.73 1.84
CA VAL A 236 -35.06 -0.83 0.72
C VAL A 236 -34.26 -1.64 -0.28
N ALA A 237 -34.98 -2.39 -1.13
CA ALA A 237 -34.39 -2.73 -2.42
C ALA A 237 -34.13 -1.38 -3.11
N PRO A 238 -32.86 -1.03 -3.43
CA PRO A 238 -32.63 0.11 -4.29
C PRO A 238 -33.40 -0.11 -5.59
N PRO A 239 -34.01 0.94 -6.18
CA PRO A 239 -34.48 0.86 -7.56
C PRO A 239 -33.37 0.27 -8.44
N PRO A 240 -33.70 -0.50 -9.50
CA PRO A 240 -32.71 -1.12 -10.39
C PRO A 240 -31.72 -0.14 -11.04
N ASN A 241 -31.92 1.18 -10.87
CA ASN A 241 -31.06 2.27 -11.36
C ASN A 241 -30.70 3.31 -10.26
N SER A 242 -30.58 2.93 -8.99
CA SER A 242 -29.96 3.79 -7.95
C SER A 242 -28.68 3.15 -7.42
N PRO A 243 -27.54 3.86 -7.34
CA PRO A 243 -26.29 3.31 -6.81
C PRO A 243 -26.35 3.27 -5.27
N ALA A 244 -27.25 2.46 -4.70
CA ALA A 244 -27.49 2.45 -3.26
C ALA A 244 -26.80 1.25 -2.60
N GLY A 245 -25.54 1.47 -2.22
CA GLY A 245 -24.80 0.55 -1.35
C GLY A 245 -23.31 0.85 -1.31
N ASP A 246 -22.66 0.45 -0.22
CA ASP A 246 -21.20 0.30 -0.20
C ASP A 246 -20.75 -0.90 -1.07
N LEU A 247 -19.45 -1.00 -1.34
CA LEU A 247 -18.87 -2.08 -2.16
C LEU A 247 -19.21 -3.47 -1.59
N LEU A 248 -19.14 -3.65 -0.27
CA LEU A 248 -19.49 -4.91 0.39
C LEU A 248 -20.95 -5.30 0.12
N THR A 249 -21.88 -4.35 0.18
CA THR A 249 -23.30 -4.59 -0.12
C THR A 249 -23.49 -5.08 -1.55
N ARG A 250 -22.83 -4.44 -2.51
CA ARG A 250 -22.86 -4.84 -3.92
C ARG A 250 -22.27 -6.24 -4.12
N LEU A 251 -21.14 -6.56 -3.46
CA LEU A 251 -20.54 -7.90 -3.49
C LEU A 251 -21.44 -8.98 -2.87
N VAL A 252 -22.06 -8.71 -1.72
CA VAL A 252 -22.98 -9.65 -1.07
C VAL A 252 -24.24 -9.87 -1.90
N GLN A 253 -24.75 -8.86 -2.60
CA GLN A 253 -25.85 -9.02 -3.55
C GLN A 253 -25.47 -9.99 -4.68
N ARG A 254 -24.26 -9.86 -5.24
CA ARG A 254 -23.74 -10.76 -6.29
C ARG A 254 -23.65 -12.21 -5.86
N LEU A 255 -23.55 -12.51 -4.56
CA LEU A 255 -23.59 -13.90 -4.09
C LEU A 255 -24.91 -14.60 -4.44
N ARG A 256 -25.97 -13.86 -4.75
CA ARG A 256 -27.29 -14.40 -5.11
C ARG A 256 -27.48 -14.55 -6.62
N ASP A 257 -26.50 -14.12 -7.43
CA ASP A 257 -26.61 -14.18 -8.90
C ASP A 257 -26.65 -15.66 -9.38
N PRO A 258 -27.62 -16.04 -10.22
CA PRO A 258 -27.65 -17.36 -10.82
C PRO A 258 -26.43 -17.53 -11.74
N GLY A 259 -25.71 -18.64 -11.61
CA GLY A 259 -24.53 -18.92 -12.43
C GLY A 259 -23.25 -18.20 -11.98
N ARG A 260 -23.21 -17.65 -10.75
CA ARG A 260 -21.96 -17.12 -10.18
C ARG A 260 -20.83 -18.18 -10.23
N PRO A 261 -19.57 -17.77 -10.43
CA PRO A 261 -18.44 -18.71 -10.41
C PRO A 261 -18.31 -19.43 -9.06
N ASN A 262 -17.91 -20.70 -9.07
CA ASN A 262 -17.76 -21.49 -7.84
C ASN A 262 -16.69 -20.94 -6.88
N TRP A 263 -15.70 -20.21 -7.39
CA TRP A 263 -14.66 -19.57 -6.59
C TRP A 263 -15.12 -18.25 -5.93
N PHE A 264 -16.29 -17.73 -6.30
CA PHE A 264 -16.84 -16.51 -5.72
C PHE A 264 -17.79 -16.85 -4.56
N ASP A 265 -17.25 -16.76 -3.35
CA ASP A 265 -17.94 -17.05 -2.10
C ASP A 265 -17.67 -15.97 -1.02
N GLU A 266 -18.16 -16.21 0.19
CA GLU A 266 -17.96 -15.30 1.32
C GLU A 266 -16.48 -15.14 1.70
N ASP A 267 -15.70 -16.21 1.58
CA ASP A 267 -14.28 -16.19 1.85
C ASP A 267 -13.55 -15.32 0.83
N TRP A 268 -13.94 -15.40 -0.45
CA TRP A 268 -13.45 -14.50 -1.50
C TRP A 268 -13.69 -13.04 -1.15
N ILE A 269 -14.92 -12.67 -0.74
CA ILE A 269 -15.25 -11.30 -0.35
C ILE A 269 -14.38 -10.86 0.83
N ARG A 270 -14.27 -11.70 1.87
CA ARG A 270 -13.43 -11.45 3.05
C ARG A 270 -11.97 -11.21 2.65
N ARG A 271 -11.38 -12.07 1.82
CA ARG A 271 -9.99 -11.95 1.33
C ARG A 271 -9.76 -10.67 0.56
N TYR A 272 -10.66 -10.38 -0.38
CA TYR A 272 -10.54 -9.22 -1.26
C TYR A 272 -10.67 -7.91 -0.49
N LEU A 273 -11.66 -7.78 0.39
CA LEU A 273 -11.81 -6.58 1.22
C LEU A 273 -10.63 -6.42 2.18
N THR A 274 -10.15 -7.50 2.79
CA THR A 274 -8.94 -7.45 3.64
C THR A 274 -7.73 -6.96 2.84
N GLY A 275 -7.51 -7.50 1.64
CA GLY A 275 -6.42 -7.07 0.75
C GLY A 275 -6.56 -5.62 0.29
N LEU A 276 -7.77 -5.15 0.00
CA LEU A 276 -8.05 -3.76 -0.36
C LEU A 276 -7.83 -2.79 0.81
N LEU A 277 -8.15 -3.18 2.05
CA LEU A 277 -7.82 -2.37 3.24
C LEU A 277 -6.31 -2.31 3.47
N ALA A 278 -5.63 -3.45 3.35
CA ALA A 278 -4.19 -3.56 3.53
C ALA A 278 -3.41 -2.73 2.50
N THR A 279 -3.82 -2.82 1.22
CA THR A 279 -3.14 -2.12 0.13
C THR A 279 -3.64 -0.71 -0.09
N GLY A 280 -4.91 -0.40 0.21
CA GLY A 280 -5.53 0.91 -0.02
C GLY A 280 -5.38 1.90 1.15
N GLY A 281 -5.17 1.42 2.38
CA GLY A 281 -4.97 2.29 3.54
C GLY A 281 -3.60 2.96 3.54
N ALA A 282 -2.58 2.20 3.92
CA ALA A 282 -1.26 2.76 4.17
C ALA A 282 -0.56 3.30 2.91
N THR A 283 -0.92 2.83 1.71
CA THR A 283 -0.35 3.39 0.47
C THR A 283 -0.89 4.78 0.16
N ILE A 284 -2.19 5.05 0.37
CA ILE A 284 -2.76 6.40 0.26
C ILE A 284 -2.17 7.31 1.34
N VAL A 285 -2.02 6.81 2.58
CA VAL A 285 -1.36 7.57 3.67
C VAL A 285 0.07 7.95 3.28
N ARG A 286 0.85 6.98 2.79
CA ARG A 286 2.23 7.20 2.36
C ARG A 286 2.32 8.11 1.12
N ALA A 287 1.41 7.96 0.17
CA ALA A 287 1.34 8.81 -1.02
C ALA A 287 0.97 10.25 -0.66
N GLY A 288 -0.07 10.45 0.16
CA GLY A 288 -0.53 11.79 0.56
C GLY A 288 0.52 12.53 1.36
N ALA A 289 1.09 11.88 2.38
CA ALA A 289 2.18 12.45 3.16
C ALA A 289 3.42 12.73 2.31
N GLY A 290 3.73 11.83 1.37
CA GLY A 290 4.84 12.01 0.44
C GLY A 290 4.63 13.15 -0.56
N ALA A 291 3.41 13.35 -1.06
CA ALA A 291 3.07 14.44 -1.96
C ALA A 291 3.15 15.79 -1.23
N ILE A 292 2.63 15.88 0.00
CA ILE A 292 2.73 17.07 0.86
C ILE A 292 4.20 17.37 1.18
N ASP A 293 4.97 16.36 1.58
CA ASP A 293 6.41 16.47 1.84
C ASP A 293 7.15 17.06 0.64
N GLN A 294 6.87 16.58 -0.57
CA GLN A 294 7.57 17.04 -1.76
C GLN A 294 7.10 18.41 -2.25
N ILE A 295 5.81 18.75 -2.21
CA ILE A 295 5.38 20.11 -2.62
C ILE A 295 5.94 21.17 -1.67
N LEU A 296 6.02 20.89 -0.36
CA LEU A 296 6.65 21.79 0.62
C LEU A 296 8.15 21.96 0.40
N ALA A 297 8.80 21.04 -0.32
CA ALA A 297 10.21 21.16 -0.71
C ALA A 297 10.42 21.96 -2.02
N HIS A 298 9.34 22.36 -2.69
CA HIS A 298 9.34 23.10 -3.96
C HIS A 298 8.47 24.37 -3.83
N PRO A 299 8.95 25.44 -3.17
CA PRO A 299 8.13 26.59 -2.80
C PRO A 299 7.51 27.33 -4.00
N ASP A 300 8.23 27.43 -5.12
CA ASP A 300 7.70 28.07 -6.33
C ASP A 300 6.51 27.30 -6.93
N ASP A 301 6.54 25.97 -6.82
CA ASP A 301 5.46 25.11 -7.31
C ASP A 301 4.34 24.97 -6.27
N LEU A 302 4.65 25.10 -4.98
CA LEU A 302 3.66 25.22 -3.91
C LEU A 302 2.74 26.42 -4.12
N GLU A 303 3.28 27.61 -4.42
CA GLU A 303 2.47 28.80 -4.65
C GLU A 303 1.56 28.67 -5.88
N LYS A 304 2.07 28.06 -6.96
CA LYS A 304 1.27 27.79 -8.16
C LYS A 304 0.17 26.75 -7.87
N ALA A 305 0.51 25.66 -7.19
CA ALA A 305 -0.46 24.64 -6.79
C ALA A 305 -1.55 25.21 -5.87
N ARG A 306 -1.18 26.10 -4.96
CA ARG A 306 -2.09 26.85 -4.09
C ARG A 306 -3.03 27.73 -4.89
N SER A 307 -2.54 28.47 -5.89
CA SER A 307 -3.39 29.27 -6.77
C SER A 307 -4.45 28.41 -7.46
N VAL A 308 -4.04 27.25 -8.00
CA VAL A 308 -4.96 26.30 -8.64
C VAL A 308 -5.96 25.72 -7.62
N ALA A 309 -5.52 25.41 -6.41
CA ALA A 309 -6.39 24.88 -5.36
C ALA A 309 -7.47 25.89 -4.91
N LEU A 310 -7.11 27.17 -4.79
CA LEU A 310 -8.04 28.25 -4.47
C LEU A 310 -9.06 28.47 -5.59
N GLU A 311 -8.62 28.49 -6.84
CA GLU A 311 -9.51 28.59 -8.00
C GLU A 311 -10.46 27.38 -8.07
N LEU A 312 -9.95 26.18 -7.80
CA LEU A 312 -10.76 24.96 -7.75
C LEU A 312 -11.81 25.00 -6.64
N ASP A 313 -11.48 25.49 -5.45
CA ASP A 313 -12.44 25.59 -4.34
C ASP A 313 -13.60 26.57 -4.65
N GLN A 314 -13.27 27.70 -5.29
CA GLN A 314 -14.27 28.65 -5.79
C GLN A 314 -15.14 28.04 -6.89
N ALA A 315 -14.52 27.38 -7.87
CA ALA A 315 -15.20 26.75 -9.00
C ALA A 315 -16.15 25.62 -8.55
N VAL A 316 -15.75 24.81 -7.57
CA VAL A 316 -16.61 23.77 -6.97
C VAL A 316 -17.80 24.39 -6.26
N SER A 317 -17.57 25.46 -5.49
CA SER A 317 -18.63 26.15 -4.75
C SER A 317 -19.66 26.84 -5.65
N SER A 318 -19.22 27.36 -6.81
CA SER A 318 -20.08 28.04 -7.78
C SER A 318 -20.67 27.12 -8.85
N GLY A 319 -20.28 25.84 -8.89
CA GLY A 319 -20.67 24.91 -9.95
C GLY A 319 -20.12 25.28 -11.34
N ALA A 320 -18.90 25.83 -11.40
CA ALA A 320 -18.28 26.27 -12.64
C ALA A 320 -17.91 25.10 -13.58
N GLN A 321 -17.87 25.36 -14.88
CA GLN A 321 -17.60 24.35 -15.90
C GLN A 321 -16.13 23.90 -15.96
N ASN A 322 -15.19 24.69 -15.44
CA ASN A 322 -13.74 24.40 -15.50
C ASN A 322 -13.23 23.51 -14.34
N VAL A 323 -14.11 23.00 -13.47
CA VAL A 323 -13.73 22.16 -12.31
C VAL A 323 -12.85 20.99 -12.72
N ASP A 324 -13.20 20.25 -13.77
CA ASP A 324 -12.42 19.08 -14.18
C ASP A 324 -11.03 19.43 -14.72
N ALA A 325 -10.90 20.58 -15.41
CA ALA A 325 -9.61 21.07 -15.89
C ALA A 325 -8.70 21.49 -14.72
N LEU A 326 -9.26 22.15 -13.71
CA LEU A 326 -8.53 22.52 -12.50
C LEU A 326 -8.11 21.31 -11.67
N ARG A 327 -9.00 20.30 -11.56
CA ARG A 327 -8.66 19.00 -10.96
C ARG A 327 -7.53 18.32 -11.70
N CYS A 328 -7.59 18.28 -13.03
CA CYS A 328 -6.54 17.70 -13.85
C CYS A 328 -5.18 18.41 -13.61
N THR A 329 -5.20 19.75 -13.58
CA THR A 329 -4.00 20.56 -13.30
C THR A 329 -3.44 20.27 -11.91
N LEU A 330 -4.27 20.25 -10.87
CA LEU A 330 -3.82 19.95 -9.51
C LEU A 330 -3.30 18.50 -9.39
N ARG A 331 -3.89 17.56 -10.12
CA ARG A 331 -3.42 16.17 -10.18
C ARG A 331 -1.99 16.07 -10.74
N HIS A 332 -1.60 16.90 -11.71
CA HIS A 332 -0.22 16.92 -12.19
C HIS A 332 0.79 17.28 -11.09
N TYR A 333 0.45 18.20 -10.18
CA TYR A 333 1.31 18.49 -9.01
C TYR A 333 1.43 17.28 -8.08
N VAL A 334 0.32 16.60 -7.78
CA VAL A 334 0.33 15.37 -6.96
C VAL A 334 1.20 14.29 -7.63
N TYR A 335 1.05 14.09 -8.94
CA TYR A 335 1.82 13.08 -9.68
C TYR A 335 3.31 13.39 -9.71
N GLU A 336 3.68 14.64 -9.96
CA GLU A 336 5.09 15.01 -9.99
C GLU A 336 5.70 14.93 -8.59
N ALA A 337 4.98 15.34 -7.54
CA ALA A 337 5.41 15.15 -6.15
C ALA A 337 5.62 13.66 -5.80
N LEU A 338 4.69 12.79 -6.19
CA LEU A 338 4.84 11.34 -6.04
C LEU A 338 5.98 10.76 -6.89
N ARG A 339 6.40 11.42 -7.98
CA ARG A 339 7.58 10.99 -8.74
C ARG A 339 8.82 11.08 -7.87
N PHE A 340 8.99 12.19 -7.18
CA PHE A 340 10.12 12.36 -6.27
C PHE A 340 10.04 11.46 -5.04
N ARG A 341 8.82 11.15 -4.56
CA ARG A 341 8.60 10.29 -3.39
C ARG A 341 7.46 9.29 -3.60
N PRO A 342 7.68 8.22 -4.38
CA PRO A 342 6.63 7.25 -4.69
C PRO A 342 6.23 6.42 -3.46
N MET A 343 4.95 6.08 -3.39
CA MET A 343 4.42 5.20 -2.34
C MET A 343 5.04 3.79 -2.41
N LEU A 344 5.32 3.30 -3.62
CA LEU A 344 5.96 2.01 -3.89
C LEU A 344 7.22 2.24 -4.75
N PRO A 345 8.39 2.50 -4.14
CA PRO A 345 9.62 2.77 -4.87
C PRO A 345 10.20 1.53 -5.57
N LEU A 346 9.78 0.33 -5.15
CA LEU A 346 10.26 -0.94 -5.64
C LEU A 346 9.13 -1.97 -5.74
N LEU A 347 8.99 -2.59 -6.91
CA LEU A 347 8.12 -3.75 -7.11
C LEU A 347 8.98 -5.00 -7.32
N ILE A 348 8.60 -6.09 -6.66
CA ILE A 348 9.31 -7.37 -6.71
C ILE A 348 8.50 -8.33 -7.58
N ARG A 349 9.19 -9.19 -8.35
CA ARG A 349 8.61 -10.36 -9.02
C ARG A 349 9.51 -11.56 -8.80
N ASP A 350 8.95 -12.75 -8.88
CA ASP A 350 9.73 -13.98 -9.02
C ASP A 350 9.60 -14.52 -10.45
N THR A 351 10.62 -15.27 -10.88
CA THR A 351 10.73 -15.81 -12.24
C THR A 351 10.53 -17.32 -12.18
N PRO A 352 9.33 -17.88 -12.47
CA PRO A 352 9.07 -19.31 -12.30
C PRO A 352 9.69 -20.16 -13.41
N ARG A 353 9.96 -19.56 -14.58
CA ARG A 353 10.51 -20.24 -15.77
C ARG A 353 11.63 -19.43 -16.40
N GLU A 354 12.52 -20.11 -17.11
CA GLU A 354 13.59 -19.42 -17.82
C GLU A 354 13.00 -18.46 -18.86
N THR A 355 13.56 -17.25 -18.91
CA THR A 355 13.10 -16.22 -19.83
C THR A 355 14.23 -15.28 -20.21
N VAL A 356 14.02 -14.40 -21.19
CA VAL A 356 15.02 -13.39 -21.59
C VAL A 356 14.42 -12.01 -21.42
N ILE A 357 15.13 -11.09 -20.75
CA ILE A 357 14.74 -9.68 -20.61
C ILE A 357 15.60 -8.80 -21.53
N ALA A 358 15.08 -7.63 -21.92
CA ALA A 358 15.74 -6.68 -22.82
C ALA A 358 16.14 -7.33 -24.16
N TYR A 359 15.30 -8.24 -24.64
CA TYR A 359 15.54 -9.02 -25.87
C TYR A 359 15.80 -8.09 -27.07
N GLY A 360 16.76 -8.46 -27.91
CA GLY A 360 17.17 -7.66 -29.07
C GLY A 360 18.05 -6.44 -28.75
N THR A 361 18.42 -6.22 -27.49
CA THR A 361 19.35 -5.16 -27.09
C THR A 361 20.70 -5.74 -26.66
N LYS A 362 21.74 -4.90 -26.58
CA LYS A 362 23.05 -5.27 -25.99
C LYS A 362 22.97 -5.68 -24.50
N ASP A 363 21.88 -5.29 -23.83
CA ASP A 363 21.65 -5.57 -22.42
C ASP A 363 20.81 -6.83 -22.19
N ALA A 364 20.48 -7.58 -23.25
CA ALA A 364 19.71 -8.81 -23.15
C ALA A 364 20.34 -9.79 -22.15
N ARG A 365 19.52 -10.36 -21.26
CA ARG A 365 19.98 -11.37 -20.27
C ARG A 365 18.99 -12.52 -20.17
N ILE A 366 19.53 -13.73 -20.07
CA ILE A 366 18.77 -14.92 -19.64
C ILE A 366 18.54 -14.81 -18.13
N VAL A 367 17.28 -14.94 -17.73
CA VAL A 367 16.81 -14.93 -16.34
C VAL A 367 16.39 -16.35 -15.99
N ARG A 368 17.12 -16.99 -15.08
CA ARG A 368 16.88 -18.39 -14.70
C ARG A 368 15.69 -18.52 -13.74
N PRO A 369 15.02 -19.69 -13.69
CA PRO A 369 14.00 -19.97 -12.68
C PRO A 369 14.46 -19.70 -11.25
N GLY A 370 13.56 -19.18 -10.42
CA GLY A 370 13.83 -18.79 -9.03
C GLY A 370 14.67 -17.50 -8.90
N THR A 371 14.88 -16.76 -9.99
CA THR A 371 15.46 -15.41 -9.92
C THR A 371 14.41 -14.41 -9.47
N ARG A 372 14.76 -13.62 -8.46
CA ARG A 372 13.98 -12.48 -8.00
C ARG A 372 14.28 -11.26 -8.84
N VAL A 373 13.25 -10.60 -9.36
CA VAL A 373 13.35 -9.39 -10.16
C VAL A 373 12.95 -8.19 -9.32
N LEU A 374 13.83 -7.19 -9.29
CA LEU A 374 13.60 -5.86 -8.73
C LEU A 374 13.26 -4.93 -9.90
N ALA A 375 12.00 -4.53 -9.98
CA ALA A 375 11.45 -3.60 -10.98
C ALA A 375 11.03 -2.28 -10.29
N PRO A 376 11.97 -1.35 -10.03
CA PRO A 376 11.72 -0.12 -9.29
C PRO A 376 11.05 0.98 -10.13
N PRO A 377 9.78 1.36 -9.83
CA PRO A 377 9.18 2.57 -10.40
C PRO A 377 10.01 3.82 -10.10
N LEU A 378 10.69 3.87 -8.95
CA LEU A 378 11.61 4.96 -8.59
C LEU A 378 12.73 5.14 -9.61
N ALA A 379 13.32 4.04 -10.12
CA ALA A 379 14.34 4.16 -11.15
C ALA A 379 13.73 4.54 -12.50
N ALA A 380 12.63 3.88 -12.89
CA ALA A 380 11.99 4.13 -14.17
C ALA A 380 11.52 5.59 -14.33
N MET A 381 10.99 6.20 -13.27
CA MET A 381 10.50 7.59 -13.32
C MET A 381 11.60 8.66 -13.17
N PHE A 382 12.87 8.22 -13.11
CA PHE A 382 14.06 9.08 -13.19
C PHE A 382 14.96 8.67 -14.37
N ASP A 383 14.41 7.93 -15.34
CA ASP A 383 15.11 7.58 -16.56
C ASP A 383 15.08 8.76 -17.56
N PRO A 384 16.23 9.35 -17.92
CA PRO A 384 16.27 10.48 -18.84
C PRO A 384 15.78 10.15 -20.26
N GLU A 385 15.71 8.88 -20.65
CA GLU A 385 15.13 8.48 -21.94
C GLU A 385 13.61 8.70 -22.01
N VAL A 386 12.94 8.76 -20.86
CA VAL A 386 11.47 8.97 -20.75
C VAL A 386 11.14 10.30 -20.08
N PHE A 387 11.94 10.72 -19.10
CA PHE A 387 11.77 11.92 -18.30
C PHE A 387 12.94 12.88 -18.57
N LEU A 388 12.79 13.77 -19.56
CA LEU A 388 13.78 14.83 -19.80
C LEU A 388 13.98 15.66 -18.53
N ASP A 389 15.24 15.96 -18.21
CA ASP A 389 15.66 16.61 -16.96
C ASP A 389 14.97 15.99 -15.73
N PRO A 390 15.26 14.71 -15.40
CA PRO A 390 14.48 13.95 -14.42
C PRO A 390 14.57 14.52 -13.00
N GLU A 391 15.58 15.33 -12.69
CA GLU A 391 15.69 16.01 -11.39
C GLU A 391 14.85 17.29 -11.29
N ARG A 392 14.32 17.80 -12.41
CA ARG A 392 13.44 18.97 -12.42
C ARG A 392 12.00 18.57 -12.09
N PHE A 393 11.39 19.30 -11.16
CA PHE A 393 9.96 19.25 -10.89
C PHE A 393 9.21 19.90 -12.06
N ASP A 394 8.53 19.07 -12.86
CA ASP A 394 7.83 19.49 -14.06
C ASP A 394 6.44 18.85 -14.14
N VAL A 395 5.43 19.69 -13.90
CA VAL A 395 4.01 19.29 -13.90
C VAL A 395 3.43 19.14 -15.32
N SER A 396 4.16 19.51 -16.37
CA SER A 396 3.68 19.35 -17.75
C SER A 396 3.81 17.92 -18.29
N ARG A 397 4.44 17.02 -17.52
CA ARG A 397 4.68 15.65 -17.93
C ARG A 397 3.37 14.86 -18.06
N PRO A 398 3.16 14.11 -19.14
CA PRO A 398 1.93 13.36 -19.38
C PRO A 398 1.78 12.18 -18.42
N PHE A 399 0.54 11.88 -18.03
CA PHE A 399 0.22 10.90 -16.98
C PHE A 399 0.72 9.48 -17.30
N GLU A 400 0.75 9.11 -18.58
CA GLU A 400 1.11 7.77 -19.08
C GLU A 400 2.61 7.44 -18.90
N ARG A 401 3.43 8.44 -18.54
CA ARG A 401 4.84 8.22 -18.23
C ARG A 401 5.05 7.68 -16.82
N TYR A 402 4.20 8.08 -15.87
CA TYR A 402 4.34 7.69 -14.47
C TYR A 402 3.98 6.22 -14.24
N LEU A 403 4.56 5.66 -13.17
CA LEU A 403 4.37 4.27 -12.76
C LEU A 403 3.89 4.16 -11.30
N HIS A 404 3.25 5.21 -10.78
CA HIS A 404 2.70 5.28 -9.41
C HIS A 404 1.76 4.12 -9.09
N PHE A 405 0.99 3.70 -10.09
CA PHE A 405 -0.04 2.67 -10.00
C PHE A 405 0.37 1.35 -10.68
N GLY A 406 1.67 1.17 -10.94
CA GLY A 406 2.21 0.02 -11.65
C GLY A 406 1.97 0.10 -13.16
N PHE A 407 2.07 -1.04 -13.84
CA PHE A 407 1.87 -1.16 -15.29
C PHE A 407 1.41 -2.58 -15.66
N GLY A 408 0.78 -2.75 -16.82
CA GLY A 408 0.35 -4.06 -17.31
C GLY A 408 -0.89 -4.62 -16.59
N PRO A 409 -1.12 -5.94 -16.63
CA PRO A 409 -2.38 -6.52 -16.16
C PRO A 409 -2.63 -6.35 -14.64
N ARG A 410 -1.58 -6.18 -13.83
CA ARG A 410 -1.67 -5.89 -12.38
C ARG A 410 -1.76 -4.39 -12.06
N HIS A 411 -2.09 -3.55 -13.03
CA HIS A 411 -2.31 -2.13 -12.79
C HIS A 411 -3.32 -1.88 -11.68
N CYS A 412 -3.08 -0.89 -10.82
CA CYS A 412 -3.84 -0.65 -9.60
C CYS A 412 -5.35 -0.65 -9.86
N PHE A 413 -6.09 -1.50 -9.14
CA PHE A 413 -7.56 -1.49 -9.18
C PHE A 413 -8.12 -0.20 -8.57
N GLY A 414 -7.58 0.23 -7.43
CA GLY A 414 -8.03 1.39 -6.68
C GLY A 414 -7.45 2.73 -7.14
N GLN A 415 -6.93 2.84 -8.36
CA GLN A 415 -6.34 4.09 -8.86
C GLN A 415 -7.30 5.27 -8.76
N TYR A 416 -8.56 5.10 -9.19
CA TYR A 416 -9.56 6.17 -9.15
C TYR A 416 -9.84 6.63 -7.71
N ILE A 417 -9.82 5.70 -6.73
CA ILE A 417 -9.98 6.01 -5.31
C ILE A 417 -8.77 6.80 -4.81
N ALA A 418 -7.57 6.29 -5.07
CA ALA A 418 -6.33 6.89 -4.60
C ALA A 418 -6.11 8.27 -5.22
N GLU A 419 -6.25 8.43 -6.54
CA GLU A 419 -6.14 9.73 -7.21
C GLU A 419 -7.12 10.76 -6.62
N THR A 420 -8.37 10.36 -6.46
CA THR A 420 -9.42 11.24 -5.94
C THR A 420 -9.13 11.64 -4.49
N ALA A 421 -8.83 10.68 -3.62
CA ALA A 421 -8.50 10.95 -2.24
C ALA A 421 -7.26 11.84 -2.10
N LEU A 422 -6.19 11.54 -2.85
CA LEU A 422 -4.95 12.31 -2.82
C LEU A 422 -5.17 13.75 -3.31
N LEU A 423 -5.87 13.93 -4.42
CA LEU A 423 -6.19 15.25 -4.96
C LEU A 423 -7.00 16.07 -3.96
N GLU A 424 -8.06 15.50 -3.39
CA GLU A 424 -8.93 16.23 -2.47
C GLU A 424 -8.22 16.60 -1.17
N ILE A 425 -7.46 15.67 -0.57
CA ILE A 425 -6.61 15.97 0.60
C ILE A 425 -5.64 17.12 0.27
N PHE A 426 -4.99 17.03 -0.89
CA PHE A 426 -4.00 18.01 -1.32
C PHE A 426 -4.66 19.38 -1.54
N ARG A 427 -5.80 19.43 -2.24
CA ARG A 427 -6.61 20.64 -2.42
C ARG A 427 -6.99 21.25 -1.08
N SER A 428 -7.57 20.47 -0.17
CA SER A 428 -8.07 20.96 1.12
C SER A 428 -6.97 21.53 2.01
N LEU A 429 -5.72 21.06 1.90
CA LEU A 429 -4.60 21.61 2.65
C LEU A 429 -4.04 22.89 2.02
N LEU A 430 -3.95 22.93 0.69
CA LEU A 430 -3.29 24.03 -0.03
C LEU A 430 -4.05 25.36 0.01
N VAL A 431 -5.35 25.36 0.35
CA VAL A 431 -6.13 26.60 0.48
C VAL A 431 -5.71 27.45 1.70
N PHE A 432 -4.97 26.89 2.66
CA PHE A 432 -4.49 27.66 3.82
C PHE A 432 -3.21 28.45 3.52
N PRO A 433 -3.16 29.75 3.87
CA PRO A 433 -1.98 30.61 3.64
C PRO A 433 -0.79 30.14 4.47
N ASN A 434 0.43 30.52 4.07
CA ASN A 434 1.66 30.26 4.83
C ASN A 434 1.90 28.78 5.21
N LEU A 435 1.32 27.85 4.43
CA LEU A 435 1.48 26.42 4.64
C LEU A 435 2.96 26.05 4.62
N SER A 436 3.45 25.51 5.73
CA SER A 436 4.86 25.23 5.95
C SER A 436 5.05 24.03 6.87
N ARG A 437 6.26 23.47 6.88
CA ARG A 437 6.62 22.44 7.86
C ARG A 437 6.72 23.05 9.24
N ALA A 438 6.26 22.34 10.26
CA ALA A 438 6.53 22.71 11.63
C ALA A 438 8.04 22.66 11.93
N ALA A 439 8.52 23.51 12.84
CA ALA A 439 9.92 23.49 13.26
C ALA A 439 10.34 22.16 13.91
N GLY A 440 11.61 21.78 13.69
CA GLY A 440 12.23 20.59 14.26
C GLY A 440 11.78 19.28 13.60
N THR A 441 12.13 18.15 14.22
CA THR A 441 11.93 16.80 13.66
C THR A 441 10.47 16.43 13.42
N LYS A 442 9.51 17.16 14.01
CA LYS A 442 8.08 16.95 13.75
C LYS A 442 7.65 17.44 12.36
N GLY A 443 8.38 18.36 11.75
CA GLY A 443 8.16 18.82 10.37
C GLY A 443 8.77 17.91 9.31
N ASP A 444 9.56 16.91 9.71
CA ASP A 444 10.09 15.89 8.83
C ASP A 444 9.09 14.73 8.71
N LEU A 445 9.01 14.14 7.52
CA LEU A 445 8.16 12.97 7.30
C LEU A 445 8.74 11.75 8.03
N ALA A 446 8.07 11.33 9.09
CA ALA A 446 8.44 10.20 9.93
C ALA A 446 7.81 8.88 9.44
N PHE A 447 8.45 7.77 9.81
CA PHE A 447 8.02 6.41 9.43
C PHE A 447 8.03 5.47 10.64
N ASP A 448 7.03 4.59 10.70
CA ASP A 448 7.04 3.38 11.53
C ASP A 448 7.18 2.18 10.59
N GLY A 449 8.36 1.56 10.57
CA GLY A 449 8.70 0.57 9.55
C GLY A 449 8.58 1.17 8.13
N PRO A 450 7.77 0.58 7.23
CA PRO A 450 7.58 1.07 5.86
C PRO A 450 6.46 2.13 5.71
N VAL A 451 5.65 2.35 6.74
CA VAL A 451 4.46 3.22 6.67
C VAL A 451 4.76 4.62 7.19
N ALA A 452 4.14 5.63 6.59
CA ALA A 452 4.24 7.00 7.08
C ALA A 452 3.54 7.10 8.45
N ALA A 453 4.18 7.80 9.40
CA ALA A 453 3.75 7.86 10.80
C ALA A 453 3.51 9.28 11.32
N GLY A 454 4.07 10.31 10.67
CA GLY A 454 3.86 11.68 11.08
C GLY A 454 4.45 12.68 10.10
N LEU A 455 3.79 13.82 9.93
CA LEU A 455 4.31 15.01 9.25
C LEU A 455 3.50 16.20 9.75
N VAL A 456 4.11 17.04 10.60
CA VAL A 456 3.42 18.19 11.18
C VAL A 456 3.64 19.43 10.32
N VAL A 457 2.54 20.05 9.91
CA VAL A 457 2.53 21.31 9.15
C VAL A 457 1.85 22.42 9.96
N THR A 458 2.14 23.66 9.59
CA THR A 458 1.54 24.87 10.14
C THR A 458 1.02 25.76 9.01
N PHE A 459 -0.06 26.49 9.27
CA PHE A 459 -0.70 27.38 8.30
C PHE A 459 -1.58 28.43 8.99
#